data_AF-A0AAE0CCH7-F1
#
_entry.id   AF-A0AAE0CCH7-F1
#
_cell.length_a   1.000
_cell.length_b   1.000
_cell.length_c   1.000
_cell.angle_alpha   90.00
_cell.angle_beta   90.00
_cell.angle_gamma   90.00
#
_symmetry.space_group_name_H-M   'P 1'
#
loop_
_entity.id
_entity.type
_entity.pdbx_description
1 polymer ?
#
loop_
_entity_poly.entity_id
_entity_poly.type
_entity_poly.pdbx_seq_one_letter_code
_entity_poly.pdbx_strand_id
1 'polypeptide(L)'
;MMTSLTPTLFISFLIAGSGVGVNGQPSGGPQGGSGTTTVSDQEYCDLCGGDASYTETIDDSGTYPKRTIVTNGCPNHYAVCTGKDTDVCGDIGLEGTGTEALVQDYTFDIPANPVIATATDGTPECSTSTIGVALNGVPIYSGAVSANCDQLNVEDSNAEWTSFDFCGGHGRCLANDCTGDYHYHFPASCLETQIGARADGHSPQIGWALDGFPIYGPFGPGGTTMKHVAQGCTGAYCLDDCSGLELELSDVDSFKYRYYMNGPLSDLVSLPTDPKPAATDAPFALKCYRGCTYADLVSEATKCTGGSEGVTSSYLATPLEGVTEKFVSQPASDAGMMCAADAADSSESSSESGALSFFTHIHVCLGVMLATLAFCIANGL
;
A
#
# COMPACT_ATOMS: atom_id res chain seq x y z
N MET A 1 -58.90 -5.76 40.01
CA MET A 1 -58.27 -6.16 41.30
C MET A 1 -56.78 -5.89 41.12
N MET A 2 -56.27 -4.68 41.36
CA MET A 2 -55.89 -4.10 42.66
C MET A 2 -55.00 -4.98 43.55
N THR A 3 -53.99 -4.30 44.13
CA THR A 3 -52.94 -4.69 45.10
C THR A 3 -51.62 -5.14 44.45
N SER A 4 -50.42 -4.68 44.84
CA SER A 4 -49.98 -3.67 45.82
C SER A 4 -48.48 -3.41 45.60
N LEU A 5 -48.04 -2.14 45.71
CA LEU A 5 -46.63 -1.71 45.80
C LEU A 5 -46.09 -1.95 47.23
N THR A 6 -44.80 -2.26 47.43
CA THR A 6 -43.66 -1.37 47.87
C THR A 6 -42.56 -2.26 48.53
N PRO A 7 -41.39 -1.76 49.00
CA PRO A 7 -40.11 -1.74 48.29
C PRO A 7 -38.97 -2.49 49.05
N THR A 8 -37.79 -2.68 48.45
CA THR A 8 -36.58 -3.13 49.19
C THR A 8 -35.34 -2.54 48.52
N LEU A 9 -34.86 -1.41 49.04
CA LEU A 9 -33.65 -1.24 49.87
C LEU A 9 -32.34 -1.51 49.10
N PHE A 10 -31.73 -0.43 48.60
CA PHE A 10 -30.34 -0.39 48.15
C PHE A 10 -29.42 -0.57 49.36
N ILE A 11 -28.56 -1.59 49.33
CA ILE A 11 -27.36 -1.68 50.17
C ILE A 11 -26.19 -2.01 49.26
N SER A 12 -25.29 -1.05 49.13
CA SER A 12 -23.98 -1.20 48.51
C SER A 12 -23.12 -2.14 49.35
N PHE A 13 -22.56 -3.18 48.73
CA PHE A 13 -21.42 -3.91 49.27
C PHE A 13 -20.26 -3.83 48.28
N LEU A 14 -19.19 -3.15 48.71
CA LEU A 14 -17.85 -3.31 48.17
C LEU A 14 -17.45 -4.78 48.31
N ILE A 15 -17.04 -5.42 47.21
CA ILE A 15 -16.25 -6.64 47.25
C ILE A 15 -14.91 -6.33 46.58
N ALA A 16 -13.86 -6.43 47.39
CA ALA A 16 -12.47 -6.33 47.00
C ALA A 16 -12.10 -7.49 46.06
N GLY A 17 -11.68 -7.14 44.84
CA GLY A 17 -11.04 -8.07 43.91
C GLY A 17 -9.54 -8.15 44.17
N SER A 18 -9.06 -9.36 44.44
CA SER A 18 -7.65 -9.68 44.62
C SER A 18 -6.91 -9.60 43.28
N GLY A 19 -5.93 -8.70 43.20
CA GLY A 19 -5.00 -8.60 42.07
C GLY A 19 -3.84 -9.59 42.20
N VAL A 20 -3.60 -10.34 41.13
CA VAL A 20 -2.34 -10.99 40.77
C VAL A 20 -1.99 -10.32 39.43
N GLY A 21 -0.86 -9.67 39.17
CA GLY A 21 0.48 -9.76 39.72
C GLY A 21 1.44 -9.87 38.53
N VAL A 22 1.66 -8.78 37.78
CA VAL A 22 2.70 -8.68 36.74
C VAL A 22 3.83 -7.78 37.25
N ASN A 23 4.94 -8.41 37.65
CA ASN A 23 6.26 -7.80 37.78
C ASN A 23 6.91 -7.75 36.37
N GLY A 24 7.75 -6.79 35.99
CA GLY A 24 8.32 -5.69 36.75
C GLY A 24 9.13 -4.79 35.82
N GLN A 25 9.04 -3.49 36.10
CA GLN A 25 9.87 -2.42 35.58
C GLN A 25 10.90 -2.07 36.67
N PRO A 26 12.19 -1.84 36.37
CA PRO A 26 13.11 -1.33 37.38
C PRO A 26 13.16 0.21 37.33
N SER A 27 12.89 0.83 38.48
CA SER A 27 13.04 2.26 38.75
C SER A 27 14.18 2.52 39.74
N GLY A 28 14.95 3.60 39.54
CA GLY A 28 15.80 4.21 40.58
C GLY A 28 16.66 5.37 40.06
N GLY A 29 16.30 6.62 40.41
CA GLY A 29 16.96 7.90 40.03
C GLY A 29 18.27 8.24 40.78
N PRO A 30 18.76 9.51 40.78
CA PRO A 30 18.06 10.58 41.51
C PRO A 30 18.10 12.03 40.92
N GLN A 31 17.07 12.79 41.32
CA GLN A 31 16.91 14.26 41.54
C GLN A 31 17.68 15.33 40.73
N GLY A 32 16.90 16.28 40.18
CA GLY A 32 17.17 17.72 40.29
C GLY A 32 17.21 18.49 38.96
N GLY A 33 16.09 19.09 38.55
CA GLY A 33 16.07 20.08 37.47
C GLY A 33 14.66 20.40 37.01
N SER A 34 14.28 21.68 37.08
CA SER A 34 13.07 22.22 36.48
C SER A 34 13.12 22.04 34.96
N GLY A 35 12.60 20.92 34.47
CA GLY A 35 12.46 20.63 33.04
C GLY A 35 11.02 20.80 32.64
N THR A 36 10.77 21.79 31.78
CA THR A 36 9.57 21.87 30.95
C THR A 36 9.36 20.49 30.31
N THR A 37 8.19 19.88 30.53
CA THR A 37 7.78 18.69 29.80
C THR A 37 7.69 19.06 28.32
N THR A 38 8.72 18.72 27.55
CA THR A 38 8.62 18.62 26.10
C THR A 38 7.69 17.44 25.83
N VAL A 39 6.46 17.74 25.40
CA VAL A 39 5.70 16.82 24.56
C VAL A 39 6.66 16.43 23.43
N SER A 40 6.83 15.15 23.13
CA SER A 40 7.58 14.79 21.92
C SER A 40 6.86 15.45 20.75
N ASP A 41 7.51 16.42 20.12
CA ASP A 41 7.00 17.02 18.88
C ASP A 41 6.95 15.87 17.86
N GLN A 42 5.77 15.27 17.66
CA GLN A 42 5.59 14.29 16.60
C GLN A 42 5.81 15.02 15.27
N GLU A 43 6.75 14.53 14.48
CA GLU A 43 7.08 15.09 13.17
C GLU A 43 6.01 14.66 12.16
N TYR A 44 5.45 15.62 11.44
CA TYR A 44 4.56 15.33 10.32
C TYR A 44 5.39 14.89 9.13
N CYS A 45 4.85 13.95 8.35
CA CYS A 45 5.41 13.66 7.04
C CYS A 45 5.38 14.92 6.17
N ASP A 46 6.29 15.01 5.21
CA ASP A 46 6.23 16.04 4.19
C ASP A 46 4.91 15.88 3.41
N LEU A 47 4.07 16.91 3.48
CA LEU A 47 2.81 16.99 2.73
C LEU A 47 3.03 16.70 1.23
N CYS A 48 4.20 17.04 0.70
CA CYS A 48 4.56 16.86 -0.69
C CYS A 48 5.18 15.48 -1.00
N GLY A 49 5.39 14.63 0.00
CA GLY A 49 5.96 13.30 -0.14
C GLY A 49 7.47 13.24 -0.36
N GLY A 50 8.21 14.28 0.04
CA GLY A 50 9.66 14.36 -0.13
C GLY A 50 10.49 13.60 0.91
N ASP A 51 9.86 13.03 1.94
CA ASP A 51 10.54 12.37 3.06
C ASP A 51 10.23 10.87 3.20
N ALA A 52 9.52 10.27 2.25
CA ALA A 52 9.31 8.82 2.22
C ALA A 52 10.64 8.06 2.23
N SER A 53 10.70 6.96 2.98
CA SER A 53 11.91 6.14 3.09
C SER A 53 11.59 4.64 3.02
N TYR A 54 12.50 3.89 2.43
CA TYR A 54 12.41 2.44 2.32
C TYR A 54 13.81 1.89 2.14
N THR A 55 14.19 0.93 2.99
CA THR A 55 15.39 0.14 2.80
C THR A 55 15.07 -1.31 3.04
N GLU A 56 15.72 -2.18 2.28
CA GLU A 56 15.50 -3.61 2.35
C GLU A 56 16.82 -4.35 2.37
N THR A 57 16.92 -5.36 3.22
CA THR A 57 18.11 -6.21 3.35
C THR A 57 17.70 -7.68 3.44
N ILE A 58 18.58 -8.56 2.96
CA ILE A 58 18.43 -10.01 3.08
C ILE A 58 19.53 -10.53 4.00
N ASP A 59 19.14 -11.26 5.05
CA ASP A 59 20.03 -12.04 5.92
C ASP A 59 19.70 -13.52 5.73
N ASP A 60 20.61 -14.25 5.09
CA ASP A 60 20.52 -15.70 4.84
C ASP A 60 21.36 -16.54 5.81
N SER A 61 21.91 -15.91 6.86
CA SER A 61 22.80 -16.59 7.83
C SER A 61 22.05 -17.45 8.84
N GLY A 62 20.76 -17.20 9.05
CA GLY A 62 19.89 -17.92 9.96
C GLY A 62 19.25 -19.18 9.36
N THR A 63 18.54 -19.95 10.19
CA THR A 63 17.75 -21.12 9.74
C THR A 63 16.72 -20.74 8.68
N TYR A 64 16.09 -19.58 8.84
CA TYR A 64 15.13 -19.02 7.91
C TYR A 64 15.71 -17.72 7.34
N PRO A 65 15.94 -17.62 6.02
CA PRO A 65 16.35 -16.38 5.39
C PRO A 65 15.34 -15.27 5.69
N LYS A 66 15.84 -14.11 6.11
CA LYS A 66 15.04 -12.98 6.60
C LYS A 66 15.18 -11.78 5.68
N ARG A 67 14.06 -11.19 5.29
CA ARG A 67 13.95 -9.87 4.67
C ARG A 67 13.65 -8.86 5.76
N THR A 68 14.55 -7.92 5.98
CA THR A 68 14.31 -6.81 6.92
C THR A 68 14.06 -5.53 6.13
N ILE A 69 12.89 -4.94 6.34
CA ILE A 69 12.48 -3.66 5.75
C ILE A 69 12.46 -2.60 6.85
N VAL A 70 13.10 -1.45 6.61
CA VAL A 70 13.06 -0.28 7.49
C VAL A 70 12.52 0.91 6.70
N THR A 71 11.54 1.59 7.28
CA THR A 71 10.80 2.71 6.66
C THR A 71 10.27 3.64 7.75
N ASN A 72 9.96 4.88 7.37
CA ASN A 72 9.32 5.88 8.21
C ASN A 72 7.81 6.03 7.95
N GLY A 73 7.22 5.18 7.10
CA GLY A 73 5.77 5.13 6.86
C GLY A 73 5.17 6.30 6.09
N CYS A 74 5.97 7.31 5.72
CA CYS A 74 5.48 8.49 5.02
C CYS A 74 5.15 8.18 3.55
N PRO A 75 4.03 8.70 3.02
CA PRO A 75 3.71 8.59 1.61
C PRO A 75 4.68 9.41 0.76
N ASN A 76 5.00 8.93 -0.44
CA ASN A 76 5.89 9.61 -1.39
C ASN A 76 5.12 10.49 -2.38
N HIS A 77 3.91 10.95 -2.04
CA HIS A 77 3.04 11.73 -2.91
C HIS A 77 2.40 12.90 -2.15
N TYR A 78 1.67 13.76 -2.86
CA TYR A 78 0.92 14.86 -2.25
C TYR A 78 -0.21 14.33 -1.35
N ALA A 79 0.02 14.29 -0.04
CA ALA A 79 -0.83 13.60 0.94
C ALA A 79 -1.61 14.60 1.82
N VAL A 80 -2.41 15.44 1.17
CA VAL A 80 -3.29 16.40 1.83
C VAL A 80 -4.50 15.71 2.45
N CYS A 81 -4.89 16.13 3.65
CA CYS A 81 -6.00 15.48 4.34
C CYS A 81 -7.37 16.06 3.96
N THR A 82 -8.40 15.20 3.98
CA THR A 82 -9.79 15.50 3.61
C THR A 82 -10.77 14.74 4.52
N GLY A 83 -12.01 15.20 4.59
CA GLY A 83 -13.14 14.47 5.17
C GLY A 83 -13.06 14.19 6.66
N LYS A 84 -12.34 15.02 7.42
CA LYS A 84 -12.19 14.90 8.88
C LYS A 84 -12.45 16.23 9.57
N ASP A 85 -12.99 16.15 10.79
CA ASP A 85 -13.30 17.29 11.64
C ASP A 85 -12.05 17.78 12.40
N THR A 86 -11.09 18.34 11.67
CA THR A 86 -9.85 18.94 12.22
C THR A 86 -9.55 20.29 11.55
N ASP A 87 -8.71 21.10 12.18
CA ASP A 87 -8.39 22.46 11.68
C ASP A 87 -7.61 22.46 10.36
N VAL A 88 -6.99 21.33 9.99
CA VAL A 88 -6.14 21.21 8.79
C VAL A 88 -6.80 20.47 7.64
N CYS A 89 -7.83 19.66 7.88
CA CYS A 89 -8.48 18.90 6.82
C CYS A 89 -9.64 19.65 6.17
N GLY A 90 -9.82 19.43 4.88
CA GLY A 90 -10.99 19.92 4.17
C GLY A 90 -12.23 19.11 4.54
N ASP A 91 -13.42 19.64 4.23
CA ASP A 91 -14.65 18.86 4.22
C ASP A 91 -14.51 17.63 3.30
N ILE A 92 -15.44 16.68 3.39
CA ILE A 92 -15.44 15.49 2.53
C ILE A 92 -15.34 15.89 1.06
N GLY A 93 -14.23 15.50 0.44
CA GLY A 93 -13.91 15.74 -0.96
C GLY A 93 -13.33 17.11 -1.29
N LEU A 94 -12.95 17.88 -0.27
CA LEU A 94 -12.20 19.12 -0.42
C LEU A 94 -10.77 18.94 0.10
N GLU A 95 -9.86 19.67 -0.53
CA GLU A 95 -8.47 19.78 -0.12
C GLU A 95 -8.37 20.48 1.26
N GLY A 96 -7.54 19.94 2.14
CA GLY A 96 -7.15 20.58 3.39
C GLY A 96 -6.04 21.61 3.20
N THR A 97 -5.46 22.04 4.32
CA THR A 97 -4.29 22.94 4.36
C THR A 97 -3.02 22.26 4.86
N GLY A 98 -3.12 20.98 5.25
CA GLY A 98 -2.01 20.20 5.76
C GLY A 98 -2.22 18.70 5.62
N THR A 99 -1.29 17.94 6.20
CA THR A 99 -1.37 16.48 6.31
C THR A 99 -1.62 16.07 7.76
N GLU A 100 -2.22 14.91 7.93
CA GLU A 100 -2.33 14.22 9.22
C GLU A 100 -1.36 13.03 9.32
N ALA A 101 -0.59 12.79 8.27
CA ALA A 101 0.45 11.77 8.29
C ALA A 101 1.59 12.20 9.23
N LEU A 102 1.89 11.38 10.22
CA LEU A 102 3.03 11.51 11.11
C LEU A 102 4.10 10.50 10.72
N VAL A 103 5.35 10.89 10.89
CA VAL A 103 6.51 10.00 10.72
C VAL A 103 6.40 8.85 11.72
N GLN A 104 6.46 7.61 11.24
CA GLN A 104 6.41 6.39 12.06
C GLN A 104 7.54 5.44 11.65
N ASP A 105 8.51 5.24 12.54
CA ASP A 105 9.61 4.31 12.26
C ASP A 105 9.14 2.85 12.38
N TYR A 106 9.13 2.14 11.26
CA TYR A 106 8.84 0.72 11.18
C TYR A 106 10.08 -0.11 10.88
N THR A 107 10.12 -1.31 11.47
CA THR A 107 11.04 -2.37 11.07
C THR A 107 10.24 -3.66 10.94
N PHE A 108 10.19 -4.22 9.73
CA PHE A 108 9.49 -5.46 9.45
C PHE A 108 10.50 -6.58 9.21
N ASP A 109 10.36 -7.66 9.97
CA ASP A 109 11.06 -8.92 9.73
C ASP A 109 10.10 -9.88 9.01
N ILE A 110 10.39 -10.15 7.75
CA ILE A 110 9.55 -10.93 6.84
C ILE A 110 10.36 -12.14 6.33
N PRO A 111 9.76 -13.32 6.09
CA PRO A 111 10.48 -14.41 5.44
C PRO A 111 10.96 -13.99 4.05
N ALA A 112 12.26 -14.15 3.78
CA ALA A 112 12.80 -13.90 2.44
C ALA A 112 12.42 -15.02 1.45
N ASN A 113 12.22 -16.24 1.98
CA ASN A 113 11.69 -17.41 1.28
C ASN A 113 10.36 -17.82 1.95
N PRO A 114 9.20 -17.40 1.43
CA PRO A 114 7.92 -17.70 2.06
C PRO A 114 7.58 -19.20 1.98
N VAL A 115 6.87 -19.67 3.00
CA VAL A 115 6.35 -21.05 3.09
C VAL A 115 4.85 -21.00 2.94
N ILE A 116 4.30 -21.78 2.01
CA ILE A 116 2.85 -22.03 1.92
C ILE A 116 2.46 -22.90 3.12
N ALA A 117 1.67 -22.34 4.03
CA ALA A 117 1.27 -23.00 5.26
C ALA A 117 0.27 -24.14 5.00
N THR A 118 0.23 -25.10 5.92
CA THR A 118 -0.75 -26.21 5.92
C THR A 118 -2.15 -25.76 6.35
N ALA A 119 -2.25 -24.60 6.99
CA ALA A 119 -3.49 -23.92 7.35
C ALA A 119 -3.31 -22.41 7.22
N THR A 120 -4.34 -21.72 6.73
CA THR A 120 -4.39 -20.27 6.60
C THR A 120 -4.58 -19.59 7.96
N ASP A 121 -4.02 -18.40 8.11
CA ASP A 121 -4.17 -17.57 9.30
C ASP A 121 -5.07 -16.37 9.03
N GLY A 122 -6.26 -16.39 9.64
CA GLY A 122 -7.29 -15.35 9.49
C GLY A 122 -7.02 -14.05 10.24
N THR A 123 -5.91 -13.93 10.97
CA THR A 123 -5.61 -12.74 11.78
C THR A 123 -5.67 -11.42 11.00
N PRO A 124 -5.16 -11.32 9.74
CA PRO A 124 -5.24 -10.09 8.96
C PRO A 124 -6.65 -9.50 8.83
N GLU A 125 -7.70 -10.28 8.59
CA GLU A 125 -9.08 -9.80 8.38
C GLU A 125 -9.58 -8.85 9.46
N CYS A 126 -9.15 -9.10 10.71
CA CYS A 126 -9.57 -8.35 11.89
C CYS A 126 -8.46 -7.46 12.46
N SER A 127 -7.34 -7.30 11.74
CA SER A 127 -6.20 -6.49 12.17
C SER A 127 -6.44 -5.01 11.85
N THR A 128 -6.47 -4.16 12.87
CA THR A 128 -6.47 -2.69 12.73
C THR A 128 -5.04 -2.12 12.67
N SER A 129 -4.11 -2.89 12.10
CA SER A 129 -2.69 -2.58 12.03
C SER A 129 -2.08 -3.25 10.79
N THR A 130 -0.81 -2.98 10.54
CA THR A 130 -0.06 -3.39 9.36
C THR A 130 -0.16 -4.89 9.09
N ILE A 131 -0.57 -5.24 7.87
CA ILE A 131 -0.61 -6.62 7.35
C ILE A 131 0.35 -6.82 6.16
N GLY A 132 0.90 -5.73 5.65
CA GLY A 132 1.92 -5.71 4.62
C GLY A 132 2.57 -4.33 4.54
N VAL A 133 3.63 -4.21 3.76
CA VAL A 133 4.34 -2.95 3.56
C VAL A 133 4.53 -2.72 2.06
N ALA A 134 4.19 -1.52 1.60
CA ALA A 134 4.36 -1.10 0.22
C ALA A 134 5.82 -0.69 -0.05
N LEU A 135 6.24 -0.72 -1.33
CA LEU A 135 7.60 -0.39 -1.74
C LEU A 135 7.96 1.09 -1.57
N ASN A 136 6.98 1.97 -1.36
CA ASN A 136 7.22 3.36 -0.96
C ASN A 136 7.36 3.52 0.57
N GLY A 137 7.27 2.44 1.35
CA GLY A 137 7.39 2.47 2.81
C GLY A 137 6.06 2.50 3.57
N VAL A 138 4.94 2.75 2.88
CA VAL A 138 3.63 2.89 3.52
C VAL A 138 3.08 1.52 3.98
N PRO A 139 2.59 1.40 5.23
CA PRO A 139 1.81 0.25 5.68
C PRO A 139 0.57 -0.04 4.83
N ILE A 140 0.27 -1.33 4.62
CA ILE A 140 -0.98 -1.82 4.04
C ILE A 140 -1.80 -2.42 5.17
N TYR A 141 -3.04 -1.95 5.31
CA TYR A 141 -3.99 -2.37 6.34
C TYR A 141 -5.07 -3.28 5.75
N SER A 142 -5.74 -4.01 6.64
CA SER A 142 -6.87 -4.88 6.26
C SER A 142 -8.15 -4.07 6.04
N GLY A 143 -9.28 -4.74 5.84
CA GLY A 143 -10.59 -4.08 5.87
C GLY A 143 -11.06 -3.68 7.27
N ALA A 144 -10.39 -4.10 8.35
CA ALA A 144 -10.85 -3.83 9.70
C ALA A 144 -10.60 -2.38 10.14
N VAL A 145 -11.66 -1.75 10.62
CA VAL A 145 -11.66 -0.35 11.12
C VAL A 145 -11.89 -0.27 12.63
N SER A 146 -12.09 -1.42 13.30
CA SER A 146 -12.31 -1.48 14.75
C SER A 146 -11.80 -2.78 15.37
N ALA A 147 -11.52 -2.73 16.68
CA ALA A 147 -11.12 -3.89 17.46
C ALA A 147 -12.20 -5.00 17.55
N ASN A 148 -13.45 -4.70 17.17
CA ASN A 148 -14.52 -5.69 17.08
C ASN A 148 -14.58 -6.38 15.70
N CYS A 149 -13.56 -6.15 14.85
CA CYS A 149 -13.52 -6.63 13.48
C CYS A 149 -14.64 -6.04 12.59
N ASP A 150 -15.07 -4.81 12.88
CA ASP A 150 -15.94 -4.08 11.96
C ASP A 150 -15.16 -3.81 10.67
N GLN A 151 -15.76 -4.12 9.53
CA GLN A 151 -15.14 -3.91 8.23
C GLN A 151 -15.48 -2.53 7.68
N LEU A 152 -14.57 -1.97 6.89
CA LEU A 152 -14.72 -0.69 6.21
C LEU A 152 -15.99 -0.68 5.37
N ASN A 153 -16.94 0.17 5.77
CA ASN A 153 -18.22 0.28 5.09
C ASN A 153 -18.16 1.38 4.02
N VAL A 154 -17.85 1.00 2.78
CA VAL A 154 -17.77 1.94 1.64
C VAL A 154 -19.11 2.49 1.16
N GLU A 155 -20.22 2.06 1.76
CA GLU A 155 -21.58 2.57 1.48
C GLU A 155 -22.05 3.59 2.54
N ASP A 156 -21.35 3.71 3.67
CA ASP A 156 -21.63 4.73 4.68
C ASP A 156 -20.86 6.01 4.33
N SER A 157 -21.59 7.11 4.14
CA SER A 157 -21.03 8.42 3.77
C SER A 157 -20.28 9.12 4.90
N ASN A 158 -20.14 8.50 6.07
CA ASN A 158 -19.34 9.00 7.19
C ASN A 158 -18.31 7.96 7.67
N ALA A 159 -18.13 6.86 6.92
CA ALA A 159 -17.11 5.88 7.23
C ALA A 159 -15.73 6.38 6.79
N GLU A 160 -14.70 5.71 7.30
CA GLU A 160 -13.29 6.09 7.17
C GLU A 160 -12.82 6.39 5.73
N TRP A 161 -13.38 5.73 4.72
CA TRP A 161 -13.02 5.95 3.31
C TRP A 161 -13.24 7.39 2.85
N THR A 162 -14.11 8.17 3.51
CA THR A 162 -14.31 9.59 3.16
C THR A 162 -13.11 10.47 3.48
N SER A 163 -12.09 9.92 4.14
CA SER A 163 -10.84 10.61 4.43
C SER A 163 -9.66 10.14 3.58
N PHE A 164 -9.90 9.26 2.60
CA PHE A 164 -8.84 8.74 1.74
C PHE A 164 -8.45 9.74 0.67
N ASP A 165 -7.15 9.99 0.54
CA ASP A 165 -6.61 10.81 -0.53
C ASP A 165 -6.77 10.12 -1.90
N PHE A 166 -6.45 10.83 -2.98
CA PHE A 166 -6.58 10.27 -4.32
C PHE A 166 -5.64 9.08 -4.58
N CYS A 167 -4.72 8.74 -3.70
CA CYS A 167 -3.83 7.58 -3.82
C CYS A 167 -4.37 6.33 -3.11
N GLY A 168 -5.50 6.42 -2.40
CA GLY A 168 -6.20 5.28 -1.78
C GLY A 168 -5.79 5.01 -0.33
N GLY A 169 -5.14 5.97 0.33
CA GLY A 169 -4.72 5.88 1.73
C GLY A 169 -5.03 7.15 2.52
N HIS A 170 -4.74 7.12 3.81
CA HIS A 170 -4.89 8.27 4.69
C HIS A 170 -4.05 8.13 5.96
N GLY A 171 -3.78 9.25 6.65
CA GLY A 171 -3.23 9.26 8.01
C GLY A 171 -4.29 8.88 9.05
N ARG A 172 -3.96 8.05 10.03
CA ARG A 172 -4.89 7.71 11.11
C ARG A 172 -5.01 8.83 12.15
N CYS A 173 -6.00 9.69 11.96
CA CYS A 173 -6.50 10.60 12.99
C CYS A 173 -8.01 10.39 13.08
N LEU A 174 -8.45 9.68 14.12
CA LEU A 174 -9.88 9.49 14.40
C LEU A 174 -10.22 10.22 15.69
N ALA A 175 -10.91 11.36 15.55
CA ALA A 175 -11.28 12.23 16.66
C ALA A 175 -10.06 12.67 17.52
N ASN A 176 -10.03 12.32 18.81
CA ASN A 176 -8.99 12.78 19.75
C ASN A 176 -7.77 11.84 19.83
N ASP A 177 -7.70 10.79 19.00
CA ASP A 177 -6.60 9.85 18.94
C ASP A 177 -5.91 9.95 17.59
N CYS A 178 -4.83 10.73 17.57
CA CYS A 178 -3.99 10.97 16.40
C CYS A 178 -2.71 10.16 16.55
N THR A 179 -2.71 8.93 16.04
CA THR A 179 -1.47 8.17 15.84
C THR A 179 -0.77 8.60 14.57
N GLY A 180 -1.52 9.10 13.59
CA GLY A 180 -1.03 9.72 12.35
C GLY A 180 -0.36 8.76 11.38
N ASP A 181 -0.38 7.45 11.63
CA ASP A 181 0.18 6.47 10.69
C ASP A 181 -0.58 6.51 9.37
N TYR A 182 0.09 6.90 8.29
CA TYR A 182 -0.46 6.84 6.95
C TYR A 182 -0.47 5.38 6.46
N HIS A 183 -1.57 4.94 5.88
CA HIS A 183 -1.71 3.56 5.42
C HIS A 183 -2.71 3.43 4.26
N TYR A 184 -2.55 2.36 3.49
CA TYR A 184 -3.46 1.99 2.40
C TYR A 184 -4.51 0.98 2.87
N HIS A 185 -5.76 1.24 2.52
CA HIS A 185 -6.86 0.26 2.55
C HIS A 185 -7.26 -0.16 1.13
N PHE A 186 -7.16 0.75 0.16
CA PHE A 186 -7.48 0.53 -1.24
C PHE A 186 -6.21 0.35 -2.08
N PRO A 187 -6.32 -0.05 -3.36
CA PRO A 187 -5.17 -0.06 -4.27
C PRO A 187 -4.38 1.26 -4.22
N ALA A 188 -3.06 1.15 -3.99
CA ALA A 188 -2.14 2.26 -3.84
C ALA A 188 -1.89 2.94 -5.19
N SER A 189 -2.87 3.69 -5.68
CA SER A 189 -3.01 4.05 -7.09
C SER A 189 -1.85 4.91 -7.60
N CYS A 190 -1.30 5.77 -6.74
CA CYS A 190 -0.12 6.58 -7.06
C CYS A 190 1.15 5.74 -7.19
N LEU A 191 1.38 4.82 -6.24
CA LEU A 191 2.51 3.89 -6.29
C LEU A 191 2.43 2.97 -7.51
N GLU A 192 1.25 2.41 -7.79
CA GLU A 192 1.03 1.56 -8.96
C GLU A 192 1.26 2.30 -10.27
N THR A 193 0.78 3.55 -10.36
CA THR A 193 1.01 4.40 -11.53
C THR A 193 2.49 4.73 -11.70
N GLN A 194 3.20 5.01 -10.60
CA GLN A 194 4.62 5.34 -10.62
C GLN A 194 5.49 4.17 -11.08
N ILE A 195 5.22 2.96 -10.59
CA ILE A 195 5.98 1.76 -11.01
C ILE A 195 5.61 1.38 -12.46
N GLY A 196 4.33 1.54 -12.81
CA GLY A 196 3.80 1.20 -14.12
C GLY A 196 3.45 -0.27 -14.27
N ALA A 197 2.44 -0.55 -15.10
CA ALA A 197 2.02 -1.91 -15.41
C ALA A 197 3.12 -2.68 -16.16
N ARG A 198 3.12 -4.00 -15.98
CA ARG A 198 3.95 -4.91 -16.76
C ARG A 198 3.51 -4.91 -18.23
N ALA A 199 4.36 -5.41 -19.11
CA ALA A 199 4.13 -5.39 -20.56
C ALA A 199 2.84 -6.09 -21.01
N ASP A 200 2.37 -7.09 -20.25
CA ASP A 200 1.13 -7.82 -20.52
C ASP A 200 -0.11 -7.18 -19.86
N GLY A 201 0.05 -6.06 -19.16
CA GLY A 201 -1.01 -5.39 -18.40
C GLY A 201 -1.19 -5.90 -16.98
N HIS A 202 -0.42 -6.89 -16.52
CA HIS A 202 -0.39 -7.29 -15.12
C HIS A 202 0.11 -6.12 -14.25
N SER A 203 -0.50 -5.91 -13.08
CA SER A 203 -0.07 -4.89 -12.12
C SER A 203 1.40 -5.12 -11.70
N PRO A 204 2.13 -4.07 -11.31
CA PRO A 204 3.44 -4.25 -10.70
C PRO A 204 3.33 -4.89 -9.30
N GLN A 205 4.44 -5.42 -8.80
CA GLN A 205 4.55 -5.71 -7.38
C GLN A 205 4.61 -4.37 -6.64
N ILE A 206 3.73 -4.18 -5.66
CA ILE A 206 3.63 -2.95 -4.89
C ILE A 206 4.16 -3.10 -3.47
N GLY A 207 4.41 -4.32 -3.00
CA GLY A 207 4.85 -4.54 -1.62
C GLY A 207 5.03 -5.99 -1.23
N TRP A 208 5.14 -6.20 0.08
CA TRP A 208 5.28 -7.50 0.74
C TRP A 208 4.21 -7.68 1.81
N ALA A 209 3.55 -8.83 1.83
CA ALA A 209 2.78 -9.28 2.98
C ALA A 209 3.73 -9.75 4.09
N LEU A 210 3.31 -9.69 5.35
CA LEU A 210 4.20 -10.08 6.47
C LEU A 210 4.52 -11.59 6.52
N ASP A 211 3.84 -12.41 5.72
CA ASP A 211 4.16 -13.83 5.50
C ASP A 211 5.16 -14.07 4.36
N GLY A 212 5.66 -13.01 3.72
CA GLY A 212 6.74 -13.04 2.73
C GLY A 212 6.29 -13.21 1.28
N PHE A 213 4.99 -13.33 1.01
CA PHE A 213 4.50 -13.31 -0.36
C PHE A 213 4.37 -11.88 -0.91
N PRO A 214 4.61 -11.68 -2.22
CA PRO A 214 4.49 -10.36 -2.84
C PRO A 214 3.02 -9.93 -2.91
N ILE A 215 2.80 -8.62 -2.77
CA ILE A 215 1.50 -7.96 -2.99
C ILE A 215 1.57 -7.22 -4.33
N TYR A 216 0.57 -7.44 -5.17
CA TYR A 216 0.38 -6.78 -6.45
C TYR A 216 -0.87 -5.88 -6.42
N GLY A 217 -0.97 -4.99 -7.39
CA GLY A 217 -2.19 -4.22 -7.67
C GLY A 217 -3.38 -5.07 -8.16
N PRO A 218 -4.44 -4.49 -8.73
CA PRO A 218 -5.69 -5.20 -9.01
C PRO A 218 -5.73 -6.01 -10.31
N PHE A 219 -4.66 -6.01 -11.11
CA PHE A 219 -4.63 -6.68 -12.40
C PHE A 219 -3.65 -7.87 -12.41
N GLY A 220 -4.15 -9.03 -12.84
CA GLY A 220 -3.37 -10.24 -13.10
C GLY A 220 -2.96 -10.37 -14.56
N PRO A 221 -2.57 -11.58 -15.01
CA PRO A 221 -2.06 -11.80 -16.36
C PRO A 221 -2.99 -11.26 -17.46
N GLY A 222 -2.40 -10.61 -18.45
CA GLY A 222 -3.16 -10.02 -19.57
C GLY A 222 -4.02 -8.80 -19.19
N GLY A 223 -3.79 -8.17 -18.03
CA GLY A 223 -4.62 -7.07 -17.52
C GLY A 223 -5.98 -7.51 -16.98
N THR A 224 -6.13 -8.79 -16.63
CA THR A 224 -7.38 -9.32 -16.08
C THR A 224 -7.62 -8.73 -14.68
N THR A 225 -8.76 -8.09 -14.45
CA THR A 225 -9.14 -7.67 -13.09
C THR A 225 -9.25 -8.88 -12.17
N MET A 226 -8.46 -8.88 -11.11
CA MET A 226 -8.44 -9.95 -10.12
C MET A 226 -9.66 -9.83 -9.20
N LYS A 227 -10.39 -10.94 -9.06
CA LYS A 227 -11.65 -10.99 -8.30
C LYS A 227 -11.80 -12.34 -7.62
N HIS A 228 -12.53 -12.38 -6.52
CA HIS A 228 -12.92 -13.63 -5.88
C HIS A 228 -14.01 -14.36 -6.68
N VAL A 229 -14.15 -15.66 -6.46
CA VAL A 229 -15.27 -16.45 -7.02
C VAL A 229 -16.63 -15.90 -6.59
N ALA A 230 -16.75 -15.42 -5.34
CA ALA A 230 -17.95 -14.77 -4.83
C ALA A 230 -18.35 -13.49 -5.59
N GLN A 231 -17.38 -12.87 -6.29
CA GLN A 231 -17.56 -11.67 -7.12
C GLN A 231 -17.85 -12.02 -8.59
N GLY A 232 -18.15 -13.30 -8.87
CA GLY A 232 -18.45 -13.79 -10.21
C GLY A 232 -17.21 -14.12 -11.05
N CYS A 233 -16.03 -14.23 -10.44
CA CYS A 233 -14.85 -14.68 -11.17
C CYS A 233 -15.04 -16.10 -11.73
N THR A 234 -14.61 -16.29 -12.99
CA THR A 234 -14.57 -17.60 -13.64
C THR A 234 -13.22 -17.79 -14.33
N GLY A 235 -12.69 -19.01 -14.32
CA GLY A 235 -11.41 -19.33 -14.96
C GLY A 235 -10.27 -19.52 -13.96
N ALA A 236 -9.04 -19.35 -14.44
CA ALA A 236 -7.82 -19.69 -13.71
C ALA A 236 -7.27 -18.56 -12.82
N TYR A 237 -7.69 -17.31 -13.04
CA TYR A 237 -7.18 -16.12 -12.35
C TYR A 237 -8.21 -15.59 -11.35
N CYS A 238 -8.76 -16.47 -10.53
CA CYS A 238 -9.63 -16.08 -9.43
C CYS A 238 -8.84 -16.04 -8.13
N LEU A 239 -9.10 -15.01 -7.34
CA LEU A 239 -8.56 -14.89 -6.00
C LEU A 239 -9.19 -15.95 -5.09
N ASP A 240 -8.36 -16.53 -4.24
CA ASP A 240 -8.77 -17.40 -3.15
C ASP A 240 -9.36 -16.60 -1.98
N ASP A 241 -9.68 -17.28 -0.88
CA ASP A 241 -10.28 -16.63 0.29
C ASP A 241 -9.34 -15.64 1.00
N CYS A 242 -8.02 -15.72 0.78
CA CYS A 242 -7.03 -14.79 1.33
C CYS A 242 -6.73 -13.59 0.42
N SER A 243 -7.45 -13.44 -0.70
CA SER A 243 -7.21 -12.41 -1.72
C SER A 243 -5.90 -12.63 -2.49
N GLY A 244 -5.50 -13.89 -2.70
CA GLY A 244 -4.35 -14.20 -3.54
C GLY A 244 -4.58 -15.29 -4.57
N LEU A 245 -3.54 -15.57 -5.34
CA LEU A 245 -3.55 -16.54 -6.43
C LEU A 245 -2.40 -17.53 -6.24
N GLU A 246 -2.73 -18.80 -5.99
CA GLU A 246 -1.77 -19.91 -5.97
C GLU A 246 -1.55 -20.45 -7.38
N LEU A 247 -0.62 -19.85 -8.12
CA LEU A 247 -0.26 -20.24 -9.48
C LEU A 247 1.15 -19.78 -9.82
N GLU A 248 1.99 -20.65 -10.37
CA GLU A 248 3.30 -20.24 -10.90
C GLU A 248 3.13 -19.42 -12.19
N LEU A 249 3.61 -18.17 -12.17
CA LEU A 249 3.55 -17.23 -13.28
C LEU A 249 4.97 -16.85 -13.69
N SER A 250 5.63 -17.67 -14.51
CA SER A 250 7.06 -17.53 -14.85
C SER A 250 7.41 -16.20 -15.53
N ASP A 251 6.45 -15.57 -16.20
CA ASP A 251 6.63 -14.26 -16.85
C ASP A 251 6.44 -13.08 -15.88
N VAL A 252 5.99 -13.36 -14.64
CA VAL A 252 5.75 -12.39 -13.58
C VAL A 252 6.91 -12.42 -12.58
N ASP A 253 7.14 -13.55 -11.93
CA ASP A 253 8.18 -13.74 -10.92
C ASP A 253 8.47 -15.26 -10.65
N SER A 254 9.11 -15.58 -9.53
CA SER A 254 9.45 -16.95 -9.10
C SER A 254 8.68 -17.46 -7.87
N PHE A 255 7.58 -16.81 -7.46
CA PHE A 255 6.69 -17.25 -6.38
C PHE A 255 5.56 -18.13 -6.91
N LYS A 256 5.09 -19.04 -6.05
CA LYS A 256 3.94 -19.92 -6.32
C LYS A 256 2.62 -19.34 -5.83
N TYR A 257 2.68 -18.27 -5.04
CA TYR A 257 1.53 -17.56 -4.51
C TYR A 257 1.82 -16.05 -4.48
N ARG A 258 0.78 -15.24 -4.68
CA ARG A 258 0.84 -13.78 -4.52
C ARG A 258 -0.51 -13.22 -4.07
N TYR A 259 -0.49 -12.10 -3.37
CA TYR A 259 -1.70 -11.34 -3.07
C TYR A 259 -1.95 -10.28 -4.13
N TYR A 260 -3.22 -9.92 -4.30
CA TYR A 260 -3.63 -8.79 -5.12
C TYR A 260 -4.53 -7.88 -4.29
N MET A 261 -4.30 -6.57 -4.37
CA MET A 261 -5.30 -5.59 -3.94
C MET A 261 -6.53 -5.72 -4.84
N ASN A 262 -7.73 -5.50 -4.32
CA ASN A 262 -8.98 -5.65 -5.07
C ASN A 262 -9.73 -4.32 -5.14
N GLY A 263 -10.37 -4.06 -6.28
CA GLY A 263 -11.01 -2.80 -6.61
C GLY A 263 -10.27 -2.03 -7.72
N PRO A 264 -10.84 -0.90 -8.17
CA PRO A 264 -10.25 -0.09 -9.23
C PRO A 264 -9.08 0.76 -8.73
N LEU A 265 -8.22 1.17 -9.66
CA LEU A 265 -7.31 2.30 -9.44
C LEU A 265 -8.08 3.62 -9.56
N SER A 266 -7.68 4.61 -8.77
CA SER A 266 -8.27 5.95 -8.80
C SER A 266 -7.91 6.74 -10.07
N ASP A 267 -8.57 7.88 -10.25
CA ASP A 267 -8.30 8.89 -11.26
C ASP A 267 -7.11 9.81 -10.91
N LEU A 268 -6.50 9.57 -9.74
CA LEU A 268 -5.35 10.30 -9.20
C LEU A 268 -5.62 11.80 -8.94
N VAL A 269 -6.87 12.24 -8.83
CA VAL A 269 -7.21 13.65 -8.54
C VAL A 269 -8.38 13.80 -7.56
N SER A 270 -9.33 12.88 -7.55
CA SER A 270 -10.55 13.03 -6.77
C SER A 270 -10.34 12.75 -5.29
N LEU A 271 -10.94 13.60 -4.47
CA LEU A 271 -11.08 13.43 -3.03
C LEU A 271 -12.57 13.20 -2.69
N PRO A 272 -12.91 12.27 -1.79
CA PRO A 272 -12.10 11.10 -1.46
C PRO A 272 -11.79 10.31 -2.74
N THR A 273 -10.84 9.40 -2.68
CA THR A 273 -10.43 8.54 -3.81
C THR A 273 -11.59 8.09 -4.72
N ASP A 274 -11.50 8.36 -6.03
CA ASP A 274 -12.49 7.96 -7.04
C ASP A 274 -11.81 7.39 -8.29
N PRO A 275 -12.33 6.33 -8.94
CA PRO A 275 -13.38 5.45 -8.41
C PRO A 275 -12.92 4.77 -7.11
N LYS A 276 -13.74 4.86 -6.06
CA LYS A 276 -13.57 4.00 -4.88
C LYS A 276 -14.02 2.57 -5.19
N PRO A 277 -13.45 1.54 -4.54
CA PRO A 277 -13.99 0.19 -4.59
C PRO A 277 -15.47 0.12 -4.21
N ALA A 278 -16.21 -0.77 -4.87
CA ALA A 278 -17.58 -1.09 -4.50
C ALA A 278 -17.59 -2.03 -3.29
N ALA A 279 -18.67 -2.06 -2.51
CA ALA A 279 -18.78 -3.00 -1.38
C ALA A 279 -18.63 -4.48 -1.82
N THR A 280 -18.97 -4.80 -3.07
CA THR A 280 -18.78 -6.14 -3.64
C THR A 280 -17.32 -6.47 -3.92
N ASP A 281 -16.43 -5.48 -4.02
CA ASP A 281 -15.00 -5.70 -4.24
C ASP A 281 -14.27 -6.10 -2.95
N ALA A 282 -14.93 -6.00 -1.79
CA ALA A 282 -14.36 -6.47 -0.53
C ALA A 282 -14.04 -7.97 -0.58
N PRO A 283 -12.92 -8.41 0.05
CA PRO A 283 -11.91 -7.59 0.72
C PRO A 283 -10.99 -6.82 -0.25
N PHE A 284 -10.63 -5.58 0.09
CA PHE A 284 -9.80 -4.69 -0.75
C PHE A 284 -8.30 -4.98 -0.65
N ALA A 285 -7.87 -5.52 0.49
CA ALA A 285 -6.53 -6.03 0.76
C ALA A 285 -6.60 -7.51 1.16
N LEU A 286 -5.45 -8.12 1.48
CA LEU A 286 -5.42 -9.53 1.90
C LEU A 286 -6.22 -9.76 3.20
N LYS A 287 -7.00 -10.85 3.18
CA LYS A 287 -7.87 -11.25 4.28
C LYS A 287 -7.18 -12.18 5.27
N CYS A 288 -6.21 -12.95 4.80
CA CYS A 288 -5.47 -13.90 5.61
C CYS A 288 -4.04 -14.08 5.13
N TYR A 289 -3.18 -14.60 5.99
CA TYR A 289 -1.89 -15.12 5.56
C TYR A 289 -2.05 -16.57 5.10
N ARG A 290 -1.83 -16.78 3.80
CA ARG A 290 -1.64 -18.09 3.17
C ARG A 290 -0.34 -18.76 3.64
N GLY A 291 0.65 -17.95 4.00
CA GLY A 291 1.95 -18.39 4.44
C GLY A 291 2.20 -18.29 5.95
N CYS A 292 3.48 -18.43 6.28
CA CYS A 292 4.00 -18.27 7.63
C CYS A 292 4.71 -16.94 7.76
N THR A 293 4.37 -16.15 8.78
CA THR A 293 5.17 -14.97 9.13
C THR A 293 6.55 -15.38 9.64
N TYR A 294 7.50 -14.44 9.69
CA TYR A 294 8.82 -14.74 10.23
C TYR A 294 8.74 -15.21 11.69
N ALA A 295 7.85 -14.61 12.49
CA ALA A 295 7.59 -15.03 13.86
C ALA A 295 7.03 -16.46 13.93
N ASP A 296 6.15 -16.85 13.00
CA ASP A 296 5.65 -18.23 12.92
C ASP A 296 6.77 -19.23 12.63
N LEU A 297 7.68 -18.89 11.70
CA LEU A 297 8.81 -19.75 11.35
C LEU A 297 9.76 -19.93 12.55
N VAL A 298 10.16 -18.84 13.20
CA VAL A 298 11.07 -18.87 14.36
C VAL A 298 10.45 -19.59 15.55
N SER A 299 9.13 -19.48 15.74
CA SER A 299 8.41 -20.19 16.81
C SER A 299 8.01 -21.62 16.45
N GLU A 300 8.34 -22.09 15.24
CA GLU A 300 7.96 -23.39 14.69
C GLU A 300 6.44 -23.64 14.80
N ALA A 301 5.65 -22.62 14.44
CA ALA A 301 4.20 -22.70 14.49
C ALA A 301 3.69 -23.91 13.69
N THR A 302 2.71 -24.63 14.23
CA THR A 302 2.23 -25.90 13.64
C THR A 302 1.74 -25.74 12.21
N LYS A 303 1.20 -24.56 11.83
CA LYS A 303 0.79 -24.28 10.44
C LYS A 303 1.95 -24.32 9.45
N CYS A 304 3.18 -24.07 9.89
CA CYS A 304 4.39 -24.05 9.06
C CYS A 304 5.01 -25.44 8.91
N THR A 305 4.79 -26.33 9.89
CA THR A 305 5.31 -27.69 9.85
C THR A 305 4.63 -28.50 8.75
N GLY A 306 5.42 -28.99 7.79
CA GLY A 306 4.90 -29.69 6.62
C GLY A 306 4.31 -28.76 5.55
N GLY A 307 4.49 -27.44 5.70
CA GLY A 307 4.24 -26.47 4.64
C GLY A 307 5.15 -26.73 3.43
N SER A 308 4.77 -26.17 2.29
CA SER A 308 5.54 -26.32 1.05
C SER A 308 6.24 -25.02 0.68
N GLU A 309 7.34 -25.11 -0.07
CA GLU A 309 8.07 -23.94 -0.55
C GLU A 309 7.14 -23.02 -1.36
N GLY A 310 7.02 -21.76 -0.95
CA GLY A 310 6.23 -20.73 -1.63
C GLY A 310 6.92 -20.15 -2.87
N VAL A 311 8.12 -20.62 -3.18
CA VAL A 311 8.93 -20.19 -4.31
C VAL A 311 9.36 -21.38 -5.17
N THR A 312 9.69 -21.09 -6.42
CA THR A 312 10.32 -22.05 -7.33
C THR A 312 11.79 -22.25 -6.96
N SER A 313 12.40 -23.32 -7.47
CA SER A 313 13.82 -23.62 -7.19
C SER A 313 14.82 -22.63 -7.78
N SER A 314 14.39 -21.79 -8.72
CA SER A 314 15.21 -20.72 -9.31
C SER A 314 15.17 -19.42 -8.51
N TYR A 315 14.30 -19.32 -7.51
CA TYR A 315 14.17 -18.11 -6.72
C TYR A 315 15.43 -17.87 -5.89
N LEU A 316 15.94 -16.66 -5.98
CA LEU A 316 16.96 -16.12 -5.09
C LEU A 316 16.40 -14.84 -4.48
N ALA A 317 16.29 -14.80 -3.15
CA ALA A 317 15.88 -13.60 -2.47
C ALA A 317 16.92 -12.49 -2.66
N THR A 318 16.49 -11.37 -3.24
CA THR A 318 17.27 -10.15 -3.36
C THR A 318 16.52 -8.99 -2.74
N PRO A 319 17.22 -7.97 -2.20
CA PRO A 319 16.56 -6.75 -1.77
C PRO A 319 15.95 -6.03 -2.97
N LEU A 320 14.74 -5.51 -2.82
CA LEU A 320 14.11 -4.60 -3.77
C LEU A 320 14.53 -3.15 -3.46
N GLU A 321 14.67 -2.36 -4.51
CA GLU A 321 14.78 -0.91 -4.38
C GLU A 321 13.40 -0.34 -4.02
N GLY A 322 13.37 0.56 -3.04
CA GLY A 322 12.15 1.26 -2.67
C GLY A 322 11.74 2.29 -3.72
N VAL A 323 10.44 2.57 -3.79
CA VAL A 323 9.86 3.58 -4.69
C VAL A 323 9.52 4.80 -3.84
N THR A 324 10.57 5.50 -3.40
CA THR A 324 10.45 6.63 -2.47
C THR A 324 10.65 7.99 -3.15
N GLU A 325 10.98 8.00 -4.43
CA GLU A 325 11.00 9.24 -5.21
C GLU A 325 9.59 9.85 -5.22
N LYS A 326 9.51 11.16 -5.07
CA LYS A 326 8.24 11.88 -5.04
C LYS A 326 7.42 11.61 -6.31
N PHE A 327 6.20 11.14 -6.13
CA PHE A 327 5.20 11.00 -7.17
C PHE A 327 4.38 12.29 -7.30
N VAL A 328 4.33 12.83 -8.52
CA VAL A 328 3.49 13.98 -8.86
C VAL A 328 2.39 13.50 -9.80
N SER A 329 1.14 13.53 -9.33
CA SER A 329 -0.02 13.20 -10.16
C SER A 329 -0.25 14.31 -11.19
N GLN A 330 -0.21 13.96 -12.48
CA GLN A 330 -0.54 14.91 -13.55
C GLN A 330 -2.01 15.35 -13.48
N PRO A 331 -3.01 14.46 -13.32
CA PRO A 331 -4.40 14.88 -13.14
C PRO A 331 -4.62 15.85 -11.96
N ALA A 332 -3.98 15.58 -10.80
CA ALA A 332 -4.05 16.47 -9.65
C ALA A 332 -3.38 17.83 -9.94
N SER A 333 -2.21 17.79 -10.58
CA SER A 333 -1.49 19.00 -10.99
C SER A 333 -2.33 19.86 -11.94
N ASP A 334 -2.98 19.25 -12.94
CA ASP A 334 -3.85 19.98 -13.87
C ASP A 334 -5.06 20.61 -13.16
N ALA A 335 -5.50 20.03 -12.04
CA ALA A 335 -6.54 20.56 -11.17
C ALA A 335 -6.03 21.56 -10.12
N GLY A 336 -4.72 21.81 -10.05
CA GLY A 336 -4.08 22.70 -9.08
C GLY A 336 -3.82 22.08 -7.71
N MET A 337 -4.03 20.77 -7.55
CA MET A 337 -3.79 20.01 -6.31
C MET A 337 -2.36 19.49 -6.30
N MET A 338 -1.41 20.37 -5.95
CA MET A 338 0.01 20.04 -5.87
C MET A 338 0.74 21.03 -4.97
N CYS A 339 1.98 20.70 -4.60
CA CYS A 339 2.81 21.66 -3.87
C CYS A 339 3.30 22.79 -4.78
N ALA A 340 3.45 23.99 -4.21
CA ALA A 340 3.84 25.18 -4.96
C ALA A 340 5.17 25.04 -5.72
N ALA A 341 6.12 24.23 -5.22
CA ALA A 341 7.37 23.94 -5.90
C ALA A 341 7.17 23.14 -7.20
N ASP A 342 6.19 22.24 -7.24
CA ASP A 342 5.88 21.42 -8.43
C ASP A 342 5.09 22.21 -9.48
N ALA A 343 4.28 23.17 -9.03
CA ALA A 343 3.59 24.11 -9.91
C ALA A 343 4.57 24.99 -10.72
N ALA A 344 5.76 25.28 -10.16
CA ALA A 344 6.79 26.05 -10.87
C ALA A 344 7.46 25.22 -11.98
N ASP A 345 7.75 23.94 -11.72
CA ASP A 345 8.44 23.04 -12.67
C ASP A 345 7.54 22.66 -13.87
N SER A 346 6.23 22.45 -13.63
CA SER A 346 5.23 22.23 -14.69
C SER A 346 5.04 23.46 -15.61
N SER A 347 5.28 24.67 -15.10
CA SER A 347 5.23 25.90 -15.90
C SER A 347 6.46 26.10 -16.80
N GLU A 348 7.61 25.53 -16.45
CA GLU A 348 8.82 25.60 -17.30
C GLU A 348 8.78 24.55 -18.42
N SER A 349 8.29 23.33 -18.15
CA SER A 349 8.16 22.27 -19.18
C SER A 349 7.11 22.56 -20.26
N SER A 350 6.06 23.32 -19.93
CA SER A 350 5.06 23.80 -20.90
C SER A 350 5.56 24.94 -21.80
N SER A 351 6.71 25.55 -21.46
CA SER A 351 7.34 26.59 -22.30
C SER A 351 8.24 26.03 -23.41
N GLU A 352 8.70 24.78 -23.32
CA GLU A 352 9.55 24.14 -24.35
C GLU A 352 8.76 23.38 -25.44
N SER A 353 7.49 23.03 -25.20
CA SER A 353 6.65 22.33 -26.18
C SER A 353 5.96 23.25 -27.21
N GLY A 354 6.17 24.57 -27.11
CA GLY A 354 5.62 25.58 -28.03
C GLY A 354 6.46 25.91 -29.27
N ALA A 355 7.70 25.40 -29.39
CA ALA A 355 8.56 25.65 -30.54
C ALA A 355 8.46 24.52 -31.58
N LEU A 356 7.32 24.47 -32.29
CA LEU A 356 7.15 23.70 -33.53
C LEU A 356 8.16 24.18 -34.58
N SER A 357 9.30 23.49 -34.63
CA SER A 357 10.26 23.56 -35.72
C SER A 357 9.60 23.02 -37.00
N PHE A 358 9.19 23.93 -37.87
CA PHE A 358 8.83 23.64 -39.26
C PHE A 358 10.07 23.15 -40.02
N PHE A 359 10.37 21.84 -39.95
CA PHE A 359 11.23 21.20 -40.93
C PHE A 359 10.41 20.80 -42.16
N THR A 360 10.30 21.75 -43.08
CA THR A 360 9.95 21.51 -44.48
C THR A 360 10.84 20.42 -45.08
N HIS A 361 10.25 19.26 -45.39
CA HIS A 361 10.79 18.28 -46.32
C HIS A 361 10.77 18.87 -47.74
N ILE A 362 11.86 19.53 -48.14
CA ILE A 362 12.11 19.88 -49.55
C ILE A 362 13.13 18.89 -50.11
N HIS A 363 12.66 18.10 -51.08
CA HIS A 363 13.47 17.26 -51.94
C HIS A 363 14.52 18.09 -52.68
N VAL A 364 15.80 17.79 -52.48
CA VAL A 364 16.88 18.27 -53.36
C VAL A 364 17.12 17.20 -54.43
N CYS A 365 16.47 17.37 -55.57
CA CYS A 365 16.87 16.77 -56.85
C CYS A 365 17.73 17.78 -57.61
N LEU A 366 19.06 17.66 -57.52
CA LEU A 366 20.07 18.15 -58.48
C LEU A 366 21.45 17.76 -57.93
N GLY A 367 22.38 17.09 -58.60
CA GLY A 367 22.41 16.46 -59.89
C GLY A 367 23.71 15.64 -59.96
N VAL A 368 23.66 14.43 -60.51
CA VAL A 368 24.83 13.76 -61.08
C VAL A 368 24.37 13.09 -62.37
N MET A 369 24.38 13.89 -63.46
CA MET A 369 24.63 13.34 -64.78
C MET A 369 26.13 13.07 -64.85
N LEU A 370 26.55 11.81 -64.90
CA LEU A 370 27.41 11.28 -65.96
C LEU A 370 27.71 9.79 -65.73
N ALA A 371 27.47 9.02 -66.79
CA ALA A 371 28.15 7.78 -67.13
C ALA A 371 27.98 6.55 -66.21
N THR A 372 26.96 5.73 -66.49
CA THR A 372 27.23 4.35 -66.97
C THR A 372 25.99 3.78 -67.66
N LEU A 373 26.05 3.82 -68.98
CA LEU A 373 25.21 3.05 -69.87
C LEU A 373 25.70 1.59 -69.87
N ALA A 374 24.76 0.67 -70.09
CA ALA A 374 24.93 -0.70 -70.56
C ALA A 374 25.01 -1.81 -69.50
N PHE A 375 23.83 -2.36 -69.17
CA PHE A 375 23.67 -3.80 -69.07
C PHE A 375 22.41 -4.21 -69.84
N CYS A 376 22.59 -4.66 -71.08
CA CYS A 376 21.73 -5.62 -71.77
C CYS A 376 22.45 -6.11 -73.04
N ILE A 377 22.20 -7.39 -73.39
CA ILE A 377 22.80 -8.24 -74.44
C ILE A 377 23.99 -9.05 -73.88
N ALA A 378 23.76 -10.19 -73.23
CA ALA A 378 23.40 -11.49 -73.82
C ALA A 378 24.49 -12.10 -74.73
N ASN A 379 25.14 -13.12 -74.15
CA ASN A 379 25.77 -14.31 -74.75
C ASN A 379 27.08 -14.18 -75.55
N GLY A 380 28.15 -14.77 -74.98
CA GLY A 380 29.23 -15.37 -75.76
C GLY A 380 30.58 -15.49 -75.05
N LEU A 381 30.86 -16.70 -74.55
CA LEU A 381 32.15 -17.26 -74.06
C LEU A 381 32.67 -16.85 -72.68
#